data_AF-A0A7S2PMD5-F1
#
_entry.id   AF-A0A7S2PMD5-F1
#
_cell.length_a   1.000
_cell.length_b   1.000
_cell.length_c   1.000
_cell.angle_alpha   90.00
_cell.angle_beta   90.00
_cell.angle_gamma   90.00
#
_symmetry.space_group_name_H-M   'P 1'
#
loop_
_entity.id
_entity.type
_entity.pdbx_description
1 polymer ?
#
loop_
_entity_poly.entity_id
_entity_poly.type
_entity_poly.pdbx_seq_one_letter_code
_entity_poly.pdbx_strand_id
1 'polypeptide(L)'
;HASLLAERNNNNKKEEEETKNIAVDIYDHPKSLQAFYSAMESHSNMNYDGTEEGHGTDEDEIANNSDVVATSSSESVGTKKSTPYVTTQRMYFVKSPNIRENIRSRSDEFALFACPSSVHLGSDVGSLLGIDLGDIDISAFNDGEVSLIVNEVVRGKQVYLVGSTDSVTSTFELLLAISALRRSSAKRITAVIPYYGYARQDRKVMGKREPIAAQDVANMLEEMGVDRVICMELHNDSVRGFFQPKVPVDHLLPGPVAAAFFHEEFLAMKNRKMGEQEQGQTKALNLTVVACHEGQVARASEFRKVLQKLSGED
;
A
#
# COMPACT_ATOMS: atom_id res chain seq x y z
N HIS A 1 15.47 25.48 33.85
CA HIS A 1 15.41 24.26 33.01
C HIS A 1 14.14 23.42 33.26
N ALA A 2 13.92 22.88 34.46
CA ALA A 2 12.76 22.02 34.74
C ALA A 2 11.38 22.65 34.43
N SER A 3 11.15 23.93 34.77
CA SER A 3 9.88 24.64 34.49
C SER A 3 9.51 24.63 33.00
N LEU A 4 10.47 24.96 32.13
CA LEU A 4 10.27 25.00 30.67
C LEU A 4 9.96 23.62 30.07
N LEU A 5 10.38 22.53 30.72
CA LEU A 5 10.00 21.17 30.33
C LEU A 5 8.58 20.81 30.79
N ALA A 6 8.13 21.32 31.95
CA ALA A 6 6.77 21.14 32.42
C ALA A 6 5.76 21.93 31.56
N GLU A 7 6.06 23.18 31.23
CA GLU A 7 5.25 24.02 30.34
C GLU A 7 5.14 23.40 28.94
N ARG A 8 6.26 22.93 28.36
CA ARG A 8 6.26 22.24 27.05
C ARG A 8 5.45 20.94 27.08
N ASN A 9 5.55 20.14 28.14
CA ASN A 9 4.74 18.93 28.28
C ASN A 9 3.24 19.21 28.46
N ASN A 10 2.86 20.31 29.12
CA ASN A 10 1.46 20.72 29.24
C ASN A 10 0.89 21.27 27.92
N ASN A 11 1.68 22.03 27.16
CA ASN A 11 1.27 22.53 25.85
C ASN A 11 1.06 21.37 24.85
N ASN A 12 2.01 20.42 24.78
CA ASN A 12 1.84 19.21 23.96
C ASN A 12 0.56 18.42 24.32
N LYS A 13 0.22 18.32 25.62
CA LYS A 13 -1.03 17.68 26.06
C LYS A 13 -2.28 18.44 25.66
N LYS A 14 -2.25 19.78 25.71
CA LYS A 14 -3.35 20.61 25.20
C LYS A 14 -3.53 20.48 23.69
N GLU A 15 -2.45 20.51 22.91
CA GLU A 15 -2.53 20.24 21.47
C GLU A 15 -3.12 18.84 21.20
N GLU A 16 -2.73 17.82 21.97
CA GLU A 16 -3.34 16.48 21.90
C GLU A 16 -4.84 16.46 22.25
N GLU A 17 -5.30 17.22 23.26
CA GLU A 17 -6.73 17.24 23.63
C GLU A 17 -7.58 18.07 22.67
N GLU A 18 -7.09 19.22 22.19
CA GLU A 18 -7.77 20.03 21.18
C GLU A 18 -7.83 19.32 19.83
N THR A 19 -6.77 18.62 19.41
CA THR A 19 -6.80 17.80 18.19
C THR A 19 -7.70 16.57 18.31
N LYS A 20 -7.82 15.93 19.48
CA LYS A 20 -8.79 14.85 19.74
C LYS A 20 -10.23 15.35 19.66
N ASN A 21 -10.54 16.52 20.23
CA ASN A 21 -11.89 17.07 20.17
C ASN A 21 -12.28 17.48 18.74
N ILE A 22 -11.36 18.05 17.95
CA ILE A 22 -11.59 18.37 16.52
C ILE A 22 -11.71 17.10 15.65
N ALA A 23 -11.12 15.97 16.06
CA ALA A 23 -11.15 14.73 15.27
C ALA A 23 -12.54 14.07 15.20
N VAL A 24 -13.46 14.38 16.11
CA VAL A 24 -14.82 13.81 16.13
C VAL A 24 -15.66 14.39 14.98
N ASP A 25 -15.74 15.72 14.86
CA ASP A 25 -16.66 16.41 13.93
C ASP A 25 -16.40 16.14 12.44
N ILE A 26 -15.16 15.78 12.06
CA ILE A 26 -14.76 15.67 10.64
C ILE A 26 -15.17 14.31 10.03
N TYR A 27 -15.21 13.24 10.83
CA TYR A 27 -15.46 11.87 10.34
C TYR A 27 -16.81 11.28 10.78
N ASP A 28 -17.49 11.85 11.78
CA ASP A 28 -18.90 11.53 12.05
C ASP A 28 -19.86 12.19 11.03
N HIS A 29 -19.37 13.07 10.14
CA HIS A 29 -20.17 13.64 9.06
C HIS A 29 -20.28 12.67 7.87
N PRO A 30 -21.45 12.07 7.56
CA PRO A 30 -21.53 10.91 6.65
C PRO A 30 -21.00 11.14 5.23
N LYS A 31 -21.05 12.40 4.75
CA LYS A 31 -20.59 12.76 3.39
C LYS A 31 -19.08 12.66 3.21
N SER A 32 -18.25 12.94 4.23
CA SER A 32 -16.78 12.86 4.09
C SER A 32 -16.34 11.41 3.98
N LEU A 33 -16.91 10.54 4.83
CA LEU A 33 -16.69 9.09 4.79
C LEU A 33 -17.17 8.49 3.45
N GLN A 34 -18.37 8.86 2.98
CA GLN A 34 -18.90 8.39 1.69
C GLN A 34 -18.06 8.90 0.51
N ALA A 35 -17.63 10.17 0.53
CA ALA A 35 -16.76 10.73 -0.51
C ALA A 35 -15.40 10.01 -0.57
N PHE A 36 -14.84 9.60 0.57
CA PHE A 36 -13.62 8.79 0.61
C PHE A 36 -13.83 7.38 0.05
N TYR A 37 -14.88 6.66 0.47
CA TYR A 37 -15.15 5.31 -0.05
C TYR A 37 -15.45 5.34 -1.56
N SER A 38 -16.29 6.24 -2.04
CA SER A 38 -16.54 6.39 -3.48
C SER A 38 -15.34 6.97 -4.25
N ALA A 39 -14.37 7.60 -3.58
CA ALA A 39 -13.07 7.90 -4.19
C ALA A 39 -12.25 6.62 -4.38
N MET A 40 -12.08 5.79 -3.34
CA MET A 40 -11.41 4.48 -3.41
C MET A 40 -12.00 3.57 -4.49
N GLU A 41 -13.33 3.42 -4.50
CA GLU A 41 -14.08 2.62 -5.49
C GLU A 41 -13.95 3.16 -6.93
N SER A 42 -13.77 4.48 -7.11
CA SER A 42 -13.51 5.06 -8.42
C SER A 42 -12.05 4.88 -8.88
N HIS A 43 -11.10 4.88 -7.94
CA HIS A 43 -9.66 4.74 -8.20
C HIS A 43 -9.30 3.31 -8.64
N SER A 44 -9.91 2.29 -8.01
CA SER A 44 -9.65 0.88 -8.34
C SER A 44 -10.09 0.46 -9.74
N ASN A 45 -10.81 1.31 -10.46
CA ASN A 45 -11.42 1.02 -11.76
C ASN A 45 -10.83 1.85 -12.92
N MET A 46 -9.76 2.65 -12.70
CA MET A 46 -9.11 3.41 -13.77
C MET A 46 -7.98 2.63 -14.45
N ASN A 47 -8.20 2.21 -15.71
CA ASN A 47 -7.12 1.84 -16.62
C ASN A 47 -6.59 3.10 -17.31
N TYR A 48 -5.27 3.28 -17.36
CA TYR A 48 -4.64 4.41 -18.03
C TYR A 48 -4.17 4.04 -19.45
N ASP A 49 -4.85 4.58 -20.45
CA ASP A 49 -4.50 4.46 -21.87
C ASP A 49 -3.64 5.64 -22.36
N GLY A 50 -2.90 5.45 -23.46
CA GLY A 50 -2.00 6.44 -24.04
C GLY A 50 -1.85 6.24 -25.55
N THR A 51 -2.46 7.14 -26.33
CA THR A 51 -2.76 6.95 -27.76
C THR A 51 -1.91 7.80 -28.72
N GLU A 52 -1.49 7.21 -29.84
CA GLU A 52 -1.40 7.89 -31.16
C GLU A 52 -2.00 6.97 -32.25
N GLU A 53 -2.28 7.53 -33.43
CA GLU A 53 -3.36 7.12 -34.36
C GLU A 53 -2.96 6.04 -35.40
N GLY A 54 -3.88 5.30 -36.05
CA GLY A 54 -5.36 5.28 -35.94
C GLY A 54 -6.05 4.43 -37.04
N HIS A 55 -7.40 4.42 -37.04
CA HIS A 55 -8.37 3.86 -38.01
C HIS A 55 -8.22 2.37 -38.45
N GLY A 56 -9.23 1.49 -38.36
CA GLY A 56 -10.55 1.57 -37.69
C GLY A 56 -11.71 0.95 -38.48
N THR A 57 -12.45 0.02 -37.85
CA THR A 57 -13.87 -0.32 -38.10
C THR A 57 -14.43 -1.04 -36.86
N ASP A 58 -15.46 -0.44 -36.26
CA ASP A 58 -16.69 -1.02 -35.68
C ASP A 58 -16.54 -2.31 -34.83
N GLU A 59 -16.59 -2.24 -33.49
CA GLU A 59 -17.79 -2.07 -32.64
C GLU A 59 -18.71 -3.30 -32.57
N ASP A 60 -18.73 -3.97 -31.41
CA ASP A 60 -19.99 -4.36 -30.75
C ASP A 60 -19.78 -4.57 -29.24
N GLU A 61 -20.82 -4.27 -28.46
CA GLU A 61 -20.76 -3.91 -27.02
C GLU A 61 -21.14 -5.07 -26.06
N ILE A 62 -20.73 -5.01 -24.77
CA ILE A 62 -21.55 -5.25 -23.54
C ILE A 62 -20.78 -5.83 -22.31
N ALA A 63 -20.84 -5.06 -21.21
CA ALA A 63 -20.78 -5.40 -19.76
C ALA A 63 -19.64 -6.27 -19.14
N ASN A 64 -18.82 -5.62 -18.30
CA ASN A 64 -17.86 -6.22 -17.35
C ASN A 64 -18.41 -6.30 -15.90
N ASN A 65 -17.64 -6.96 -15.02
CA ASN A 65 -17.35 -6.70 -13.58
C ASN A 65 -17.43 -8.00 -12.74
N SER A 66 -16.40 -8.67 -12.20
CA SER A 66 -14.99 -8.41 -11.80
C SER A 66 -14.73 -7.92 -10.34
N ASP A 67 -14.47 -8.87 -9.43
CA ASP A 67 -13.19 -9.14 -8.70
C ASP A 67 -12.15 -8.00 -8.49
N VAL A 68 -11.29 -7.90 -7.43
CA VAL A 68 -11.06 -8.62 -6.13
C VAL A 68 -10.05 -7.85 -5.19
N VAL A 69 -9.94 -8.28 -3.91
CA VAL A 69 -9.03 -8.05 -2.72
C VAL A 69 -7.55 -7.49 -2.87
N ALA A 70 -6.95 -6.78 -1.84
CA ALA A 70 -5.71 -7.17 -1.02
C ALA A 70 -4.78 -6.08 -0.30
N THR A 71 -3.50 -6.39 0.14
CA THR A 71 -2.56 -5.70 1.14
C THR A 71 -1.03 -5.56 0.70
N SER A 72 0.15 -5.38 1.42
CA SER A 72 0.76 -5.29 2.81
C SER A 72 2.27 -4.77 2.81
N SER A 73 3.14 -5.04 3.84
CA SER A 73 4.67 -5.17 3.91
C SER A 73 5.67 -3.97 4.19
N SER A 74 6.62 -4.06 5.17
CA SER A 74 7.80 -3.13 5.44
C SER A 74 8.75 -3.54 6.62
N GLU A 75 9.96 -2.95 6.85
CA GLU A 75 10.91 -3.21 8.01
C GLU A 75 11.75 -1.91 8.35
N SER A 76 12.71 -1.76 9.30
CA SER A 76 13.48 -2.69 10.16
C SER A 76 13.62 -2.39 11.68
N VAL A 77 13.88 -3.42 12.52
CA VAL A 77 14.02 -3.31 13.99
C VAL A 77 15.28 -2.57 14.48
N GLY A 78 15.06 -1.50 15.26
CA GLY A 78 16.10 -0.79 16.02
C GLY A 78 15.57 -0.16 17.32
N THR A 79 16.33 -0.31 18.41
CA THR A 79 16.15 0.22 19.79
C THR A 79 14.98 1.20 20.05
N LYS A 80 14.09 0.83 21.00
CA LYS A 80 12.85 1.56 21.38
C LYS A 80 13.00 3.07 21.64
N LYS A 81 12.91 3.86 20.57
CA LYS A 81 11.99 5.00 20.48
C LYS A 81 11.01 4.69 19.37
N SER A 82 9.75 4.43 19.71
CA SER A 82 8.68 4.37 18.70
C SER A 82 8.47 5.79 18.17
N THR A 83 9.17 6.15 17.09
CA THR A 83 8.72 7.24 16.22
C THR A 83 7.34 6.87 15.71
N PRO A 84 6.37 7.80 15.66
CA PRO A 84 5.04 7.47 15.17
C PRO A 84 5.16 6.99 13.72
N TYR A 85 4.62 5.80 13.45
CA TYR A 85 4.31 5.40 12.08
C TYR A 85 3.46 6.51 11.47
N VAL A 86 3.84 6.99 10.28
CA VAL A 86 3.06 8.03 9.59
C VAL A 86 1.86 7.39 8.90
N THR A 87 0.94 6.90 9.71
CA THR A 87 -0.47 6.87 9.32
C THR A 87 -0.92 8.31 9.06
N THR A 88 -2.03 8.51 8.35
CA THR A 88 -2.75 9.78 8.53
C THR A 88 -3.14 9.86 10.02
N GLN A 89 -3.14 11.08 10.58
CA GLN A 89 -3.32 11.24 12.03
C GLN A 89 -4.71 10.75 12.49
N ARG A 90 -5.64 10.54 11.53
CA ARG A 90 -7.03 10.16 11.73
C ARG A 90 -7.46 8.94 10.88
N MET A 91 -6.52 8.06 10.47
CA MET A 91 -6.81 6.92 9.59
C MET A 91 -7.57 5.77 10.31
N TYR A 92 -8.84 6.00 10.68
CA TYR A 92 -9.69 5.08 11.45
C TYR A 92 -10.20 3.84 10.66
N PHE A 93 -9.44 3.27 9.74
CA PHE A 93 -9.80 2.06 8.98
C PHE A 93 -9.58 0.76 9.78
N VAL A 94 -10.07 0.72 11.03
CA VAL A 94 -10.13 -0.47 11.88
C VAL A 94 -11.53 -0.65 12.48
N LYS A 95 -12.58 -0.33 11.71
CA LYS A 95 -13.98 -0.51 12.12
C LYS A 95 -14.60 -1.78 11.55
N SER A 96 -14.13 -2.93 12.05
CA SER A 96 -15.01 -4.07 12.32
C SER A 96 -14.34 -5.08 13.28
N PRO A 97 -14.74 -5.13 14.56
CA PRO A 97 -14.39 -6.23 15.46
C PRO A 97 -14.78 -7.59 14.85
N ASN A 98 -15.93 -7.63 14.18
CA ASN A 98 -16.49 -8.83 13.55
C ASN A 98 -15.59 -9.35 12.41
N ILE A 99 -14.83 -8.50 11.71
CA ILE A 99 -13.82 -8.97 10.73
C ILE A 99 -12.70 -9.71 11.45
N ARG A 100 -12.14 -9.14 12.53
CA ARG A 100 -11.10 -9.80 13.33
C ARG A 100 -11.58 -11.12 13.94
N GLU A 101 -12.82 -11.18 14.43
CA GLU A 101 -13.39 -12.43 14.97
C GLU A 101 -13.58 -13.51 13.88
N ASN A 102 -14.12 -13.15 12.71
CA ASN A 102 -14.30 -14.08 11.58
C ASN A 102 -12.98 -14.52 10.93
N ILE A 103 -11.93 -13.72 11.03
CA ILE A 103 -10.59 -14.07 10.53
C ILE A 103 -9.85 -14.94 11.55
N ARG A 104 -9.96 -14.62 12.85
CA ARG A 104 -9.42 -15.45 13.94
C ARG A 104 -10.05 -16.85 14.00
N SER A 105 -11.36 -16.99 13.76
CA SER A 105 -12.01 -18.30 13.71
C SER A 105 -11.55 -19.18 12.53
N ARG A 106 -10.72 -18.63 11.63
CA ARG A 106 -10.19 -19.30 10.43
C ARG A 106 -8.66 -19.30 10.37
N SER A 107 -7.95 -18.97 11.46
CA SER A 107 -6.48 -18.90 11.49
C SER A 107 -5.76 -20.21 11.13
N ASP A 108 -6.45 -21.35 11.20
CA ASP A 108 -5.91 -22.64 10.74
C ASP A 108 -5.98 -22.82 9.21
N GLU A 109 -6.82 -22.06 8.50
CA GLU A 109 -6.95 -22.14 7.04
C GLU A 109 -5.86 -21.36 6.29
N PHE A 110 -5.24 -20.37 6.93
CA PHE A 110 -4.28 -19.46 6.29
C PHE A 110 -3.07 -19.16 7.18
N ALA A 111 -2.04 -18.55 6.61
CA ALA A 111 -0.85 -18.11 7.33
C ALA A 111 -0.27 -16.84 6.69
N LEU A 112 0.39 -16.01 7.50
CA LEU A 112 1.00 -14.75 7.09
C LEU A 112 2.49 -14.78 7.46
N PHE A 113 3.38 -14.77 6.48
CA PHE A 113 4.84 -14.73 6.67
C PHE A 113 5.41 -13.46 6.07
N ALA A 114 6.58 -13.02 6.54
CA ALA A 114 7.26 -11.85 5.99
C ALA A 114 8.75 -12.08 5.75
N CYS A 115 9.29 -11.45 4.69
CA CYS A 115 10.71 -11.42 4.39
C CYS A 115 11.44 -10.33 5.21
N PRO A 116 12.79 -10.38 5.34
CA PRO A 116 13.60 -9.36 6.02
C PRO A 116 13.40 -7.89 5.58
N SER A 117 12.91 -7.61 4.37
CA SER A 117 12.51 -6.25 3.97
C SER A 117 11.09 -5.86 4.42
N SER A 118 10.42 -6.67 5.25
CA SER A 118 8.95 -6.69 5.27
C SER A 118 8.19 -7.09 6.57
N VAL A 119 8.83 -7.36 7.72
CA VAL A 119 8.11 -7.80 8.95
C VAL A 119 7.33 -6.73 9.74
N HIS A 120 7.69 -5.44 9.75
CA HIS A 120 6.94 -4.38 10.46
C HIS A 120 5.51 -4.25 9.93
N LEU A 121 5.30 -3.84 8.67
CA LEU A 121 3.94 -3.77 8.10
C LEU A 121 3.38 -5.17 7.75
N GLY A 122 4.19 -6.23 7.83
CA GLY A 122 3.67 -7.59 7.99
C GLY A 122 2.97 -7.80 9.33
N SER A 123 3.58 -7.31 10.41
CA SER A 123 3.09 -7.36 11.79
C SER A 123 1.98 -6.33 12.06
N ASP A 124 1.99 -5.18 11.38
CA ASP A 124 0.85 -4.26 11.38
C ASP A 124 -0.35 -4.89 10.65
N VAL A 125 -0.13 -5.55 9.50
CA VAL A 125 -1.20 -6.31 8.82
C VAL A 125 -1.67 -7.50 9.67
N GLY A 126 -0.77 -8.24 10.31
CA GLY A 126 -1.11 -9.26 11.31
C GLY A 126 -1.97 -8.67 12.44
N SER A 127 -1.53 -7.57 13.04
CA SER A 127 -2.25 -6.83 14.09
C SER A 127 -3.61 -6.31 13.64
N LEU A 128 -3.75 -5.87 12.39
CA LEU A 128 -5.02 -5.46 11.78
C LEU A 128 -5.97 -6.66 11.62
N LEU A 129 -5.47 -7.79 11.11
CA LEU A 129 -6.20 -9.07 10.97
C LEU A 129 -6.49 -9.74 12.33
N GLY A 130 -5.69 -9.44 13.35
CA GLY A 130 -5.74 -10.04 14.68
C GLY A 130 -4.91 -11.33 14.83
N ILE A 131 -3.96 -11.61 13.94
CA ILE A 131 -3.07 -12.78 13.97
C ILE A 131 -1.60 -12.36 14.09
N ASP A 132 -0.74 -13.27 14.56
CA ASP A 132 0.70 -13.10 14.55
C ASP A 132 1.30 -13.48 13.18
N LEU A 133 2.57 -13.14 12.94
CA LEU A 133 3.35 -13.65 11.81
C LEU A 133 3.80 -15.09 12.10
N GLY A 134 3.77 -15.94 11.07
CA GLY A 134 4.24 -17.31 11.15
C GLY A 134 5.77 -17.41 11.19
N ASP A 135 6.27 -18.44 11.88
CA ASP A 135 7.70 -18.65 12.12
C ASP A 135 8.46 -19.07 10.84
N ILE A 136 9.38 -18.21 10.40
CA ILE A 136 10.27 -18.39 9.25
C ILE A 136 11.64 -17.75 9.53
N ASP A 137 12.67 -18.57 9.62
CA ASP A 137 14.06 -18.09 9.73
C ASP A 137 14.56 -17.72 8.33
N ILE A 138 14.97 -16.46 8.16
CA ILE A 138 15.62 -15.97 6.92
C ILE A 138 16.92 -15.26 7.34
N SER A 139 18.04 -15.69 6.78
CA SER A 139 19.38 -15.27 7.17
C SER A 139 20.37 -15.35 6.00
N ALA A 140 21.60 -14.87 6.19
CA ALA A 140 22.67 -14.96 5.21
C ALA A 140 23.80 -15.88 5.68
N PHE A 141 24.36 -16.67 4.77
CA PHE A 141 25.63 -17.36 4.95
C PHE A 141 26.81 -16.36 4.89
N ASN A 142 28.01 -16.81 5.27
CA ASN A 142 29.21 -15.95 5.39
C ASN A 142 29.70 -15.31 4.07
N ASP A 143 29.24 -15.83 2.93
CA ASP A 143 29.49 -15.34 1.57
C ASP A 143 28.35 -14.46 1.03
N GLY A 144 27.22 -14.37 1.73
CA GLY A 144 26.03 -13.62 1.35
C GLY A 144 24.93 -14.44 0.66
N GLU A 145 25.07 -15.76 0.52
CA GLU A 145 23.95 -16.59 0.05
C GLU A 145 22.80 -16.62 1.07
N VAL A 146 21.55 -16.62 0.60
CA VAL A 146 20.35 -16.61 1.47
C VAL A 146 20.05 -18.02 1.99
N SER A 147 19.97 -18.15 3.31
CA SER A 147 19.53 -19.35 4.03
C SER A 147 18.11 -19.15 4.57
N LEU A 148 17.25 -20.15 4.39
CA LEU A 148 15.83 -20.05 4.75
C LEU A 148 15.26 -21.35 5.30
N ILE A 149 14.52 -21.28 6.41
CA ILE A 149 13.79 -22.39 7.03
C ILE A 149 12.37 -21.92 7.38
N VAL A 150 11.35 -22.68 6.96
CA VAL A 150 9.96 -22.48 7.41
C VAL A 150 9.72 -23.41 8.59
N ASN A 151 9.49 -22.84 9.78
CA ASN A 151 9.37 -23.61 11.02
C ASN A 151 7.94 -24.12 11.27
N GLU A 152 6.94 -23.62 10.51
CA GLU A 152 5.53 -23.98 10.65
C GLU A 152 4.96 -24.97 9.62
N VAL A 153 3.89 -25.67 10.02
CA VAL A 153 3.11 -26.54 9.13
C VAL A 153 2.14 -25.72 8.28
N VAL A 154 2.59 -25.31 7.10
CA VAL A 154 1.78 -24.61 6.08
C VAL A 154 0.98 -25.54 5.16
N ARG A 155 1.05 -26.86 5.36
CA ARG A 155 0.40 -27.86 4.49
C ARG A 155 -1.10 -27.61 4.36
N GLY A 156 -1.57 -27.42 3.14
CA GLY A 156 -3.00 -27.20 2.86
C GLY A 156 -3.50 -25.77 3.16
N LYS A 157 -2.68 -24.92 3.80
CA LYS A 157 -3.05 -23.54 4.13
C LYS A 157 -2.97 -22.60 2.91
N GLN A 158 -3.74 -21.52 2.97
CA GLN A 158 -3.62 -20.35 2.11
C GLN A 158 -2.53 -19.43 2.66
N VAL A 159 -1.38 -19.34 2.02
CA VAL A 159 -0.27 -18.51 2.50
C VAL A 159 -0.26 -17.14 1.84
N TYR A 160 -0.05 -16.11 2.67
CA TYR A 160 0.26 -14.75 2.25
C TYR A 160 1.71 -14.45 2.66
N LEU A 161 2.56 -14.15 1.68
CA LEU A 161 3.98 -13.88 1.89
C LEU A 161 4.30 -12.42 1.56
N VAL A 162 4.68 -11.71 2.60
CA VAL A 162 4.82 -10.26 2.71
C VAL A 162 6.29 -9.91 2.41
N GLY A 163 6.59 -9.40 1.21
CA GLY A 163 7.98 -9.22 0.76
C GLY A 163 8.14 -8.31 -0.46
N SER A 164 9.04 -7.32 -0.37
CA SER A 164 9.39 -6.40 -1.46
C SER A 164 10.59 -6.87 -2.29
N THR A 165 10.64 -6.50 -3.56
CA THR A 165 11.78 -6.76 -4.47
C THR A 165 12.68 -5.52 -4.61
N ASP A 166 12.89 -4.82 -3.50
CA ASP A 166 13.63 -3.54 -3.41
C ASP A 166 15.16 -3.67 -3.54
N SER A 167 15.70 -4.88 -3.37
CA SER A 167 17.10 -5.22 -3.58
C SER A 167 17.25 -6.59 -4.25
N VAL A 168 18.47 -6.94 -4.68
CA VAL A 168 18.77 -8.30 -5.17
C VAL A 168 18.53 -9.33 -4.06
N THR A 169 19.00 -9.06 -2.84
CA THR A 169 18.86 -9.96 -1.69
C THR A 169 17.40 -10.20 -1.35
N SER A 170 16.60 -9.14 -1.16
CA SER A 170 15.17 -9.27 -0.83
C SER A 170 14.35 -9.91 -1.96
N THR A 171 14.76 -9.73 -3.22
CA THR A 171 14.19 -10.50 -4.34
C THR A 171 14.48 -12.00 -4.22
N PHE A 172 15.71 -12.40 -3.87
CA PHE A 172 16.05 -13.81 -3.65
C PHE A 172 15.43 -14.39 -2.38
N GLU A 173 15.32 -13.62 -1.29
CA GLU A 173 14.58 -14.00 -0.07
C GLU A 173 13.12 -14.33 -0.40
N LEU A 174 12.43 -13.44 -1.14
CA LEU A 174 11.06 -13.65 -1.58
C LEU A 174 10.92 -14.89 -2.48
N LEU A 175 11.80 -15.04 -3.47
CA LEU A 175 11.79 -16.19 -4.39
C LEU A 175 11.99 -17.51 -3.63
N LEU A 176 13.00 -17.60 -2.76
CA LEU A 176 13.28 -18.79 -1.97
C LEU A 176 12.16 -19.09 -0.95
N ALA A 177 11.56 -18.07 -0.35
CA ALA A 177 10.43 -18.22 0.56
C ALA A 177 9.20 -18.82 -0.14
N ILE A 178 8.81 -18.31 -1.32
CA ILE A 178 7.76 -18.91 -2.17
C ILE A 178 8.10 -20.37 -2.48
N SER A 179 9.34 -20.61 -2.91
CA SER A 179 9.85 -21.94 -3.26
C SER A 179 9.80 -22.93 -2.08
N ALA A 180 10.11 -22.49 -0.86
CA ALA A 180 10.08 -23.30 0.35
C ALA A 180 8.63 -23.59 0.79
N LEU A 181 7.79 -22.56 0.88
CA LEU A 181 6.36 -22.69 1.20
C LEU A 181 5.64 -23.65 0.23
N ARG A 182 6.00 -23.62 -1.06
CA ARG A 182 5.43 -24.54 -2.06
C ARG A 182 5.84 -25.98 -1.81
N ARG A 183 7.12 -26.24 -1.50
CA ARG A 183 7.60 -27.60 -1.15
C ARG A 183 7.00 -28.09 0.18
N SER A 184 6.77 -27.19 1.14
CA SER A 184 6.00 -27.45 2.37
C SER A 184 4.49 -27.66 2.14
N SER A 185 4.06 -27.76 0.87
CA SER A 185 2.69 -28.12 0.46
C SER A 185 1.63 -27.06 0.82
N ALA A 186 1.99 -25.77 0.80
CA ALA A 186 1.01 -24.69 0.80
C ALA A 186 0.01 -24.86 -0.36
N LYS A 187 -1.28 -24.72 -0.06
CA LYS A 187 -2.38 -24.90 -1.05
C LYS A 187 -2.44 -23.73 -2.02
N ARG A 188 -2.25 -22.51 -1.50
CA ARG A 188 -2.09 -21.30 -2.29
C ARG A 188 -0.96 -20.47 -1.70
N ILE A 189 -0.19 -19.78 -2.54
CA ILE A 189 0.79 -18.77 -2.15
C ILE A 189 0.44 -17.46 -2.86
N THR A 190 0.21 -16.43 -2.06
CA THR A 190 -0.03 -15.07 -2.52
C THR A 190 1.19 -14.23 -2.15
N ALA A 191 1.95 -13.73 -3.12
CA ALA A 191 3.06 -12.82 -2.85
C ALA A 191 2.53 -11.38 -2.73
N VAL A 192 2.99 -10.65 -1.73
CA VAL A 192 2.45 -9.36 -1.32
C VAL A 192 3.57 -8.31 -1.31
N ILE A 193 3.69 -7.58 -2.42
CA ILE A 193 4.89 -6.88 -2.89
C ILE A 193 4.60 -5.37 -3.03
N PRO A 194 4.60 -4.57 -1.94
CA PRO A 194 4.28 -3.14 -2.01
C PRO A 194 5.35 -2.31 -2.72
N TYR A 195 6.56 -2.83 -2.88
CA TYR A 195 7.52 -2.29 -3.83
C TYR A 195 7.97 -3.38 -4.80
N TYR A 196 7.41 -3.33 -6.01
CA TYR A 196 7.89 -4.14 -7.13
C TYR A 196 9.10 -3.44 -7.76
N GLY A 197 10.30 -3.87 -7.36
CA GLY A 197 11.54 -3.47 -8.01
C GLY A 197 11.57 -3.87 -9.49
N TYR A 198 12.54 -3.33 -10.22
CA TYR A 198 12.67 -3.48 -11.68
C TYR A 198 11.48 -2.97 -12.52
N ALA A 199 10.37 -2.50 -11.93
CA ALA A 199 9.21 -1.94 -12.63
C ALA A 199 9.53 -0.78 -13.62
N ARG A 200 10.67 -0.10 -13.46
CA ARG A 200 11.19 0.93 -14.38
C ARG A 200 11.93 0.36 -15.61
N GLN A 201 11.90 -0.96 -15.77
CA GLN A 201 12.44 -1.73 -16.90
C GLN A 201 11.31 -2.63 -17.45
N ASP A 202 10.15 -2.01 -17.66
CA ASP A 202 8.92 -2.58 -18.22
C ASP A 202 8.92 -2.64 -19.75
N ARG A 203 9.87 -1.98 -20.42
CA ARG A 203 9.95 -1.91 -21.88
C ARG A 203 11.39 -1.74 -22.38
N LYS A 204 11.63 -2.15 -23.62
CA LYS A 204 12.89 -1.88 -24.32
C LYS A 204 12.87 -0.49 -24.95
N VAL A 205 13.87 0.33 -24.66
CA VAL A 205 14.13 1.56 -25.41
C VAL A 205 14.68 1.18 -26.79
N MET A 206 14.14 1.81 -27.84
CA MET A 206 14.52 1.51 -29.22
C MET A 206 16.02 1.68 -29.46
N GLY A 207 16.61 0.74 -30.20
CA GLY A 207 18.05 0.68 -30.50
C GLY A 207 18.93 0.08 -29.40
N LYS A 208 18.40 -0.20 -28.20
CA LYS A 208 19.18 -0.81 -27.10
C LYS A 208 19.01 -2.33 -27.02
N ARG A 209 20.00 -2.99 -26.41
CA ARG A 209 20.01 -4.43 -26.08
C ARG A 209 19.91 -4.62 -24.56
N GLU A 210 18.73 -4.33 -24.02
CA GLU A 210 18.44 -4.37 -22.58
C GLU A 210 17.31 -5.37 -22.26
N PRO A 211 17.27 -5.93 -21.03
CA PRO A 211 16.21 -6.83 -20.59
C PRO A 211 14.88 -6.11 -20.39
N ILE A 212 13.80 -6.88 -20.20
CA ILE A 212 12.54 -6.38 -19.65
C ILE A 212 12.47 -6.91 -18.22
N ALA A 213 13.33 -6.38 -17.34
CA ALA A 213 13.59 -6.99 -16.03
C ALA A 213 12.33 -7.08 -15.15
N ALA A 214 11.34 -6.20 -15.37
CA ALA A 214 10.03 -6.32 -14.72
C ALA A 214 9.29 -7.61 -15.09
N GLN A 215 9.42 -8.08 -16.34
CA GLN A 215 8.90 -9.37 -16.82
C GLN A 215 9.79 -10.54 -16.37
N ASP A 216 11.11 -10.37 -16.36
CA ASP A 216 12.03 -11.41 -15.87
C ASP A 216 11.76 -11.73 -14.38
N VAL A 217 11.47 -10.71 -13.55
CA VAL A 217 11.03 -10.90 -12.15
C VAL A 217 9.67 -11.60 -12.05
N ALA A 218 8.71 -11.27 -12.93
CA ALA A 218 7.40 -11.93 -12.95
C ALA A 218 7.56 -13.44 -13.25
N ASN A 219 8.29 -13.77 -14.32
CA ASN A 219 8.61 -15.14 -14.70
C ASN A 219 9.27 -15.93 -13.55
N MET A 220 10.20 -15.32 -12.80
CA MET A 220 10.85 -15.97 -11.66
C MET A 220 9.87 -16.23 -10.49
N LEU A 221 8.98 -15.28 -10.17
CA LEU A 221 7.96 -15.45 -9.13
C LEU A 221 6.97 -16.58 -9.48
N GLU A 222 6.59 -16.69 -10.75
CA GLU A 222 5.75 -17.77 -11.26
C GLU A 222 6.43 -19.14 -11.22
N GLU A 223 7.71 -19.23 -11.60
CA GLU A 223 8.49 -20.48 -11.59
C GLU A 223 8.79 -20.98 -10.16
N MET A 224 8.91 -20.08 -9.18
CA MET A 224 8.94 -20.46 -7.76
C MET A 224 7.58 -20.99 -7.26
N GLY A 225 6.50 -20.75 -8.02
CA GLY A 225 5.17 -21.28 -7.77
C GLY A 225 4.27 -20.36 -6.96
N VAL A 226 4.25 -19.05 -7.25
CA VAL A 226 3.19 -18.14 -6.76
C VAL A 226 1.86 -18.38 -7.51
N ASP A 227 0.71 -18.21 -6.85
CA ASP A 227 -0.63 -18.33 -7.49
C ASP A 227 -1.34 -16.99 -7.69
N ARG A 228 -0.88 -15.93 -7.02
CA ARG A 228 -1.43 -14.57 -7.08
C ARG A 228 -0.39 -13.58 -6.59
N VAL A 229 -0.31 -12.42 -7.23
CA VAL A 229 0.51 -11.30 -6.77
C VAL A 229 -0.39 -10.17 -6.35
N ILE A 230 0.02 -9.45 -5.32
CA ILE A 230 -0.55 -8.19 -4.89
C ILE A 230 0.58 -7.18 -4.84
N CYS A 231 0.35 -5.97 -5.31
CA CYS A 231 1.37 -4.94 -5.38
C CYS A 231 0.79 -3.54 -5.15
N MET A 232 1.63 -2.59 -4.78
CA MET A 232 1.25 -1.18 -4.62
C MET A 232 1.99 -0.32 -5.64
N GLU A 233 1.24 0.54 -6.34
CA GLU A 233 1.70 1.55 -7.31
C GLU A 233 2.82 1.09 -8.28
N LEU A 234 2.50 0.12 -9.14
CA LEU A 234 3.35 -0.28 -10.27
C LEU A 234 3.77 0.94 -11.10
N HIS A 235 5.01 0.95 -11.62
CA HIS A 235 5.51 2.07 -12.43
C HIS A 235 4.66 2.31 -13.68
N ASN A 236 4.27 1.22 -14.34
CA ASN A 236 3.36 1.16 -15.46
C ASN A 236 2.35 0.03 -15.17
N ASP A 237 1.06 0.29 -15.41
CA ASP A 237 0.01 -0.70 -15.13
C ASP A 237 0.10 -1.93 -16.05
N SER A 238 0.67 -1.78 -17.25
CA SER A 238 0.93 -2.90 -18.17
C SER A 238 1.81 -4.00 -17.57
N VAL A 239 2.55 -3.73 -16.49
CA VAL A 239 3.33 -4.75 -15.73
C VAL A 239 2.42 -5.87 -15.18
N ARG A 240 1.12 -5.60 -14.94
CA ARG A 240 0.13 -6.65 -14.61
C ARG A 240 0.10 -7.77 -15.68
N GLY A 241 0.27 -7.41 -16.96
CA GLY A 241 0.26 -8.33 -18.09
C GLY A 241 1.54 -9.15 -18.30
N PHE A 242 2.55 -9.03 -17.43
CA PHE A 242 3.73 -9.89 -17.47
C PHE A 242 3.55 -11.22 -16.74
N PHE A 243 2.54 -11.32 -15.88
CA PHE A 243 2.14 -12.56 -15.25
C PHE A 243 1.19 -13.34 -16.17
N GLN A 244 1.24 -14.67 -16.13
CA GLN A 244 0.34 -15.51 -16.92
C GLN A 244 -1.10 -15.34 -16.41
N PRO A 245 -2.15 -15.54 -17.25
CA PRO A 245 -3.55 -15.42 -16.83
C PRO A 245 -4.00 -16.30 -15.65
N LYS A 246 -3.17 -17.27 -15.24
CA LYS A 246 -3.36 -18.12 -14.06
C LYS A 246 -2.94 -17.45 -12.74
N VAL A 247 -2.10 -16.42 -12.79
CA VAL A 247 -1.57 -15.65 -11.65
C VAL A 247 -2.14 -14.22 -11.71
N PRO A 248 -3.36 -13.99 -11.16
CA PRO A 248 -3.93 -12.65 -11.08
C PRO A 248 -3.04 -11.70 -10.28
N VAL A 249 -3.03 -10.42 -10.70
CA VAL A 249 -2.24 -9.34 -10.10
C VAL A 249 -3.17 -8.26 -9.57
N ASP A 250 -3.29 -8.17 -8.25
CA ASP A 250 -4.03 -7.11 -7.57
C ASP A 250 -3.12 -5.88 -7.45
N HIS A 251 -3.50 -4.76 -8.09
CA HIS A 251 -2.72 -3.53 -8.12
C HIS A 251 -3.41 -2.44 -7.29
N LEU A 252 -2.82 -2.11 -6.15
CA LEU A 252 -3.34 -1.15 -5.19
C LEU A 252 -2.80 0.25 -5.45
N LEU A 253 -3.68 1.25 -5.51
CA LEU A 253 -3.31 2.65 -5.71
C LEU A 253 -3.38 3.43 -4.38
N PRO A 254 -2.26 3.99 -3.87
CA PRO A 254 -2.25 4.75 -2.61
C PRO A 254 -2.81 6.18 -2.75
N GLY A 255 -3.16 6.61 -3.96
CA GLY A 255 -3.63 7.97 -4.30
C GLY A 255 -4.68 8.56 -3.35
N PRO A 256 -5.79 7.86 -3.02
CA PRO A 256 -6.81 8.39 -2.11
C PRO A 256 -6.32 8.53 -0.67
N VAL A 257 -5.49 7.59 -0.21
CA VAL A 257 -4.92 7.59 1.16
C VAL A 257 -3.94 8.75 1.30
N ALA A 258 -3.11 8.99 0.28
CA ALA A 258 -2.24 10.15 0.21
C ALA A 258 -3.05 11.46 0.14
N ALA A 259 -4.13 11.53 -0.64
CA ALA A 259 -4.98 12.72 -0.70
C ALA A 259 -5.65 13.02 0.65
N ALA A 260 -6.09 12.00 1.39
CA ALA A 260 -6.59 12.14 2.76
C ALA A 260 -5.51 12.62 3.74
N PHE A 261 -4.29 12.05 3.69
CA PHE A 261 -3.15 12.50 4.47
C PHE A 261 -2.90 14.01 4.29
N PHE A 262 -2.74 14.45 3.05
CA PHE A 262 -2.44 15.84 2.75
C PHE A 262 -3.61 16.77 3.09
N HIS A 263 -4.87 16.33 2.92
CA HIS A 263 -6.04 17.08 3.36
C HIS A 263 -6.03 17.33 4.88
N GLU A 264 -5.75 16.30 5.70
CA GLU A 264 -5.61 16.44 7.17
C GLU A 264 -4.52 17.46 7.55
N GLU A 265 -3.34 17.37 6.93
CA GLU A 265 -2.23 18.30 7.17
C GLU A 265 -2.54 19.73 6.72
N PHE A 266 -3.21 19.93 5.57
CA PHE A 266 -3.62 21.25 5.10
C PHE A 266 -4.67 21.89 6.03
N LEU A 267 -5.62 21.11 6.58
CA LEU A 267 -6.53 21.59 7.63
C LEU A 267 -5.77 21.97 8.90
N ALA A 268 -4.78 21.18 9.33
CA ALA A 268 -3.96 21.50 10.50
C ALA A 268 -3.15 22.81 10.29
N MET A 269 -2.59 23.01 9.10
CA MET A 269 -1.91 24.27 8.73
C MET A 269 -2.85 25.47 8.69
N LYS A 270 -4.10 25.29 8.22
CA LYS A 270 -5.14 26.33 8.26
C LYS A 270 -5.48 26.71 9.70
N ASN A 271 -5.74 25.73 10.56
CA ASN A 271 -6.13 25.96 11.95
C ASN A 271 -5.03 26.65 12.77
N ARG A 272 -3.74 26.27 12.57
CA ARG A 272 -2.61 26.96 13.21
C ARG A 272 -2.57 28.46 12.86
N LYS A 273 -2.74 28.81 11.58
CA LYS A 273 -2.77 30.22 11.13
C LYS A 273 -3.99 31.00 11.65
N MET A 274 -5.13 30.34 11.83
CA MET A 274 -6.31 30.96 12.45
C MET A 274 -6.11 31.28 13.95
N GLY A 275 -5.18 30.60 14.63
CA GLY A 275 -4.77 30.96 15.98
C GLY A 275 -3.90 32.22 16.06
N GLU A 276 -3.34 32.67 14.93
CA GLU A 276 -2.44 33.83 14.83
C GLU A 276 -3.11 35.09 14.26
N GLN A 277 -4.35 34.99 13.76
CA GLN A 277 -5.08 36.09 13.13
C GLN A 277 -6.52 36.17 13.63
N GLU A 278 -6.92 37.34 14.14
CA GLU A 278 -8.30 37.61 14.58
C GLU A 278 -9.32 37.41 13.45
N GLN A 279 -10.58 37.23 13.84
CA GLN A 279 -11.70 36.72 13.02
C GLN A 279 -11.98 37.50 11.72
N GLY A 280 -11.17 37.24 10.68
CA GLY A 280 -11.30 37.79 9.34
C GLY A 280 -11.39 36.69 8.28
N GLN A 281 -12.48 36.72 7.49
CA GLN A 281 -12.82 35.86 6.35
C GLN A 281 -11.75 34.83 5.91
N THR A 282 -11.98 33.56 6.26
CA THR A 282 -11.10 32.44 5.89
C THR A 282 -10.96 32.29 4.38
N LYS A 283 -9.82 32.71 3.83
CA LYS A 283 -9.44 32.39 2.45
C LYS A 283 -9.14 30.89 2.32
N ALA A 284 -9.64 30.25 1.26
CA ALA A 284 -9.30 28.86 0.93
C ALA A 284 -7.78 28.72 0.68
N LEU A 285 -7.22 27.54 0.94
CA LEU A 285 -5.84 27.23 0.60
C LEU A 285 -5.76 26.98 -0.91
N ASN A 286 -5.24 27.97 -1.65
CA ASN A 286 -5.06 27.84 -3.09
C ASN A 286 -3.89 26.89 -3.39
N LEU A 287 -4.20 25.61 -3.61
CA LEU A 287 -3.24 24.51 -3.75
C LEU A 287 -3.07 24.10 -5.22
N THR A 288 -1.85 24.15 -5.72
CA THR A 288 -1.50 23.68 -7.07
C THR A 288 -0.89 22.27 -6.99
N VAL A 289 -1.59 21.27 -7.50
CA VAL A 289 -1.03 19.93 -7.71
C VAL A 289 -0.24 19.91 -9.03
N VAL A 290 0.98 19.38 -9.01
CA VAL A 290 1.92 19.40 -10.14
C VAL A 290 2.43 17.99 -10.44
N ALA A 291 2.41 17.58 -11.71
CA ALA A 291 3.07 16.36 -12.17
C ALA A 291 4.56 16.63 -12.45
N CYS A 292 5.45 15.71 -12.07
CA CYS A 292 6.90 15.89 -12.27
C CYS A 292 7.38 15.62 -13.71
N HIS A 293 6.62 14.85 -14.49
CA HIS A 293 6.76 14.69 -15.94
C HIS A 293 5.41 14.26 -16.55
N GLU A 294 5.29 14.26 -17.88
CA GLU A 294 4.05 13.97 -18.63
C GLU A 294 3.37 12.65 -18.22
N GLY A 295 4.15 11.58 -18.03
CA GLY A 295 3.64 10.27 -17.58
C GLY A 295 3.01 10.24 -16.18
N GLN A 296 3.11 11.32 -15.39
CA GLN A 296 2.45 11.43 -14.06
C GLN A 296 1.23 12.37 -14.05
N VAL A 297 0.89 13.01 -15.18
CA VAL A 297 -0.29 13.90 -15.29
C VAL A 297 -1.57 13.16 -14.92
N ALA A 298 -1.65 11.89 -15.32
CA ALA A 298 -2.60 10.87 -14.86
C ALA A 298 -2.83 10.92 -13.33
N ARG A 299 -1.84 10.48 -12.56
CA ARG A 299 -1.89 10.34 -11.08
C ARG A 299 -2.09 11.68 -10.39
N ALA A 300 -1.45 12.74 -10.89
CA ALA A 300 -1.59 14.10 -10.36
C ALA A 300 -3.03 14.63 -10.52
N SER A 301 -3.68 14.36 -11.65
CA SER A 301 -5.08 14.70 -11.89
C SER A 301 -6.02 13.91 -10.96
N GLU A 302 -5.74 12.63 -10.72
CA GLU A 302 -6.52 11.77 -9.83
C GLU A 302 -6.41 12.21 -8.36
N PHE A 303 -5.19 12.38 -7.85
CA PHE A 303 -4.92 12.94 -6.52
C PHE A 303 -5.62 14.29 -6.32
N ARG A 304 -5.57 15.18 -7.33
CA ARG A 304 -6.28 16.48 -7.28
C ARG A 304 -7.79 16.30 -7.15
N LYS A 305 -8.42 15.41 -7.93
CA LYS A 305 -9.86 15.12 -7.86
C LYS A 305 -10.27 14.61 -6.47
N VAL A 306 -9.48 13.74 -5.84
CA VAL A 306 -9.78 13.26 -4.48
C VAL A 306 -9.61 14.38 -3.46
N LEU A 307 -8.54 15.18 -3.55
CA LEU A 307 -8.30 16.31 -2.65
C LEU A 307 -9.38 17.40 -2.75
N GLN A 308 -9.89 17.68 -3.95
CA GLN A 308 -11.04 18.56 -4.20
C GLN A 308 -12.30 18.03 -3.50
N LYS A 309 -12.70 16.78 -3.79
CA LYS A 309 -13.86 16.11 -3.16
C LYS A 309 -13.80 16.12 -1.63
N LEU A 310 -12.63 15.81 -1.04
CA LEU A 310 -12.43 15.84 0.41
C LEU A 310 -12.55 17.26 1.01
N SER A 311 -12.21 18.28 0.23
CA SER A 311 -12.30 19.69 0.66
C SER A 311 -13.71 20.27 0.53
N GLY A 312 -14.65 19.55 -0.11
CA GLY A 312 -16.00 20.05 -0.40
C GLY A 312 -16.03 21.13 -1.48
N GLU A 313 -15.01 21.16 -2.35
CA GLU A 313 -14.92 22.05 -3.51
C GLU A 313 -15.07 21.19 -4.78
N ASP A 314 -16.15 21.40 -5.53
CA ASP A 314 -16.46 20.71 -6.81
C ASP A 314 -15.59 21.23 -7.99
#